data_AF-A0A0A1T439-F1
#
_entry.id   AF-A0A0A1T439-F1
#
_cell.length_a   1.000
_cell.length_b   1.000
_cell.length_c   1.000
_cell.angle_alpha   90.00
_cell.angle_beta   90.00
_cell.angle_gamma   90.00
#
_symmetry.space_group_name_H-M   'P 1'
#
loop_
_entity.id
_entity.type
_entity.pdbx_description
1 polymer ?
#
loop_
_entity_poly.entity_id
_entity_poly.type
_entity_poly.pdbx_seq_one_letter_code
_entity_poly.pdbx_strand_id
1 'polypeptide(L)'
;MVALLGPPPPKFLQRSDKCAKYFDASGNWLGSVPIPDQSFEQRATQLKGPDKELMLNLFRKALQWLPEDRPTAEELAFDDWLMEAYMESKAEQQ
;
A
#
# COMPACT_ATOMS: atom_id res chain seq x y z
N MET A 1 0.57 -0.35 -8.68
CA MET A 1 0.76 0.84 -7.83
C MET A 1 -0.25 1.90 -8.17
N VAL A 2 -0.27 2.45 -9.39
CA VAL A 2 -1.27 3.47 -9.80
C VAL A 2 -2.72 3.02 -9.60
N ALA A 3 -3.04 1.78 -9.98
CA ALA A 3 -4.38 1.23 -9.80
C ALA A 3 -4.87 1.18 -8.34
N LEU A 4 -3.95 1.08 -7.37
CA LEU A 4 -4.27 0.91 -5.95
C LEU A 4 -4.04 2.20 -5.13
N LEU A 5 -3.06 3.01 -5.53
CA LEU A 5 -2.63 4.22 -4.82
C LEU A 5 -3.03 5.52 -5.52
N GLY A 6 -3.66 5.43 -6.70
CA GLY A 6 -3.87 6.58 -7.57
C GLY A 6 -2.58 7.06 -8.25
N PRO A 7 -2.64 8.17 -9.00
CA PRO A 7 -1.48 8.74 -9.69
C PRO A 7 -0.38 9.16 -8.70
N PRO A 8 0.90 9.04 -9.08
CA PRO A 8 2.01 9.50 -8.24
C PRO A 8 1.95 11.02 -8.04
N PRO A 9 2.31 11.53 -6.85
CA PRO A 9 2.36 12.96 -6.60
C PRO A 9 3.53 13.63 -7.36
N PRO A 10 3.46 14.94 -7.66
CA PRO A 10 4.54 15.65 -8.36
C PRO A 10 5.91 15.52 -7.71
N LYS A 11 5.96 15.53 -6.37
CA LYS A 11 7.19 15.34 -5.58
C LYS A 11 7.85 13.98 -5.85
N PHE A 12 7.08 12.95 -6.20
CA PHE A 12 7.63 11.65 -6.61
C PHE A 12 8.21 11.72 -8.02
N LEU A 13 7.46 12.31 -8.97
CA LEU A 13 7.86 12.43 -10.37
C LEU A 13 9.19 13.19 -10.54
N GLN A 14 9.40 14.23 -9.75
CA GLN A 14 10.60 15.06 -9.79
C GLN A 14 11.88 14.39 -9.25
N ARG A 15 11.77 13.22 -8.60
CA ARG A 15 12.94 12.52 -8.03
C ARG A 15 13.76 11.78 -9.08
N SER A 16 13.22 11.56 -10.26
CA SER A 16 13.95 10.87 -11.33
C SER A 16 13.43 11.23 -12.71
N ASP A 17 14.35 11.60 -13.60
CA ASP A 17 14.06 11.81 -15.02
C ASP A 17 13.49 10.56 -15.70
N LYS A 18 13.71 9.37 -15.11
CA LYS A 18 13.14 8.11 -15.60
C LYS A 18 11.62 8.09 -15.49
N CYS A 19 11.01 8.87 -14.59
CA CYS A 19 9.56 8.95 -14.43
C CYS A 19 8.87 9.45 -15.71
N ALA A 20 9.52 10.36 -16.46
CA ALA A 20 8.99 10.91 -17.72
C ALA A 20 8.81 9.86 -18.84
N LYS A 21 9.38 8.66 -18.69
CA LYS A 21 9.14 7.54 -19.62
C LYS A 21 7.77 6.87 -19.42
N TYR A 22 7.17 7.06 -18.25
CA TYR A 22 5.98 6.33 -17.79
C TYR A 22 4.81 7.24 -17.45
N PHE A 23 5.11 8.47 -17.02
CA PHE A 23 4.12 9.44 -16.56
C PHE A 23 4.33 10.80 -17.23
N ASP A 24 3.24 11.50 -17.52
CA ASP A 24 3.30 12.92 -17.87
C ASP A 24 3.59 13.80 -16.63
N ALA A 25 3.72 15.10 -16.84
CA ALA A 25 3.99 16.06 -15.77
C ALA A 25 2.87 16.16 -14.73
N SER A 26 1.66 15.70 -15.04
CA SER A 26 0.50 15.64 -14.14
C SER A 26 0.37 14.29 -13.43
N GLY A 27 1.26 13.33 -13.70
CA GLY A 27 1.23 11.99 -13.13
C GLY A 27 0.30 11.01 -13.84
N ASN A 28 -0.21 11.37 -15.03
CA ASN A 28 -1.02 10.47 -15.83
C ASN A 28 -0.13 9.43 -16.51
N TRP A 29 -0.63 8.20 -16.59
CA TRP A 29 0.06 7.08 -17.23
C TRP A 29 0.15 7.26 -18.74
N LEU A 30 1.35 7.09 -19.30
CA LEU A 30 1.65 7.25 -20.73
C LEU A 30 1.59 5.93 -21.52
N GLY A 31 1.51 4.78 -20.85
CA GLY A 31 1.53 3.48 -21.52
C GLY A 31 0.22 3.17 -22.24
N SER A 32 0.32 2.34 -23.28
CA SER A 32 -0.84 1.89 -24.08
C SER A 32 -1.76 0.90 -23.34
N VAL A 33 -1.24 0.23 -22.31
CA VAL A 33 -2.02 -0.70 -21.50
C VAL A 33 -2.83 0.11 -20.48
N PRO A 34 -4.16 -0.03 -20.45
CA PRO A 34 -4.99 0.68 -19.49
C PRO A 34 -4.67 0.24 -18.07
N ILE A 35 -4.83 1.17 -17.13
CA ILE A 35 -4.73 0.85 -15.71
C ILE A 35 -5.97 0.04 -15.34
N PRO A 36 -5.82 -1.19 -14.83
CA PRO A 36 -6.96 -2.00 -14.41
C PRO A 36 -7.70 -1.35 -13.24
N ASP A 37 -9.03 -1.36 -13.29
CA ASP A 37 -9.87 -0.98 -12.16
C ASP A 37 -9.76 -2.03 -11.06
N GLN A 38 -9.24 -1.63 -9.91
CA GLN A 38 -9.07 -2.52 -8.77
C GLN A 38 -8.94 -1.75 -7.45
N SER A 39 -9.24 -2.41 -6.34
CA SER A 39 -9.01 -1.88 -5.01
C SER A 39 -8.31 -2.90 -4.09
N PHE A 40 -7.82 -2.43 -2.94
CA PHE A 40 -7.25 -3.35 -1.94
C PHE A 40 -8.31 -4.32 -1.41
N GLU A 41 -9.55 -3.85 -1.25
CA GLU A 41 -10.69 -4.63 -0.77
C GLU A 41 -11.02 -5.79 -1.71
N GLN A 42 -10.96 -5.55 -3.02
CA GLN A 42 -11.18 -6.59 -4.04
C GLN A 42 -10.06 -7.64 -4.04
N ARG A 43 -8.82 -7.25 -3.72
CA ARG A 43 -7.67 -8.15 -3.65
C ARG A 43 -7.58 -8.95 -2.36
N ALA A 44 -8.05 -8.39 -1.25
CA ALA A 44 -8.09 -9.04 0.06
C ALA A 44 -9.26 -10.03 0.16
N THR A 45 -9.19 -11.14 -0.57
CA THR A 45 -10.27 -12.14 -0.67
C THR A 45 -10.28 -13.15 0.47
N GLN A 46 -9.12 -13.41 1.08
CA GLN A 46 -8.94 -14.46 2.09
C GLN A 46 -9.33 -14.02 3.50
N LEU A 47 -9.30 -12.71 3.77
CA LEU A 47 -9.69 -12.13 5.05
C LEU A 47 -11.12 -11.61 4.99
N LYS A 48 -11.80 -11.62 6.14
CA LYS A 48 -13.17 -11.12 6.30
C LYS A 48 -13.29 -10.35 7.60
N GLY A 49 -14.32 -9.50 7.69
CA GLY A 49 -14.63 -8.80 8.93
C GLY A 49 -13.48 -7.91 9.42
N PRO A 50 -13.27 -7.79 10.74
CA PRO A 50 -12.26 -6.91 11.34
C PRO A 50 -10.84 -7.14 10.84
N ASP A 51 -10.39 -8.40 10.71
CA ASP A 51 -9.02 -8.73 10.27
C ASP A 51 -8.71 -8.17 8.88
N LYS A 52 -9.72 -8.17 8.00
CA LYS A 52 -9.59 -7.58 6.67
C LYS A 52 -9.32 -6.08 6.77
N GLU A 53 -10.10 -5.37 7.58
CA GLU A 53 -9.94 -3.92 7.73
C GLU A 53 -8.58 -3.55 8.36
N LEU A 54 -8.12 -4.32 9.35
CA LEU A 54 -6.81 -4.15 9.96
C LEU A 54 -5.68 -4.37 8.95
N MET A 55 -5.72 -5.46 8.18
CA MET A 55 -4.73 -5.71 7.12
C MET A 55 -4.74 -4.61 6.05
N LEU A 56 -5.93 -4.16 5.64
CA LEU A 56 -6.06 -3.07 4.66
C LEU A 56 -5.44 -1.78 5.19
N ASN A 57 -5.64 -1.47 6.47
CA ASN A 57 -5.04 -0.31 7.11
C ASN A 57 -3.51 -0.42 7.14
N LEU A 58 -2.95 -1.58 7.48
CA LEU A 58 -1.51 -1.82 7.39
C LEU A 58 -0.98 -1.54 5.98
N PHE A 59 -1.62 -2.08 4.94
CA PHE A 59 -1.17 -1.86 3.56
C PHE A 59 -1.29 -0.40 3.13
N ARG A 60 -2.35 0.32 3.54
CA ARG A 60 -2.48 1.75 3.27
C ARG A 60 -1.37 2.56 3.95
N LYS A 61 -0.93 2.18 5.16
CA LYS A 61 0.22 2.81 5.84
C LYS A 61 1.54 2.50 5.14
N ALA A 62 1.79 1.23 4.82
CA ALA A 62 3.07 0.77 4.28
C ALA A 62 3.29 1.14 2.81
N LEU A 63 2.22 1.18 1.99
CA LEU A 63 2.30 1.42 0.56
C LEU A 63 2.04 2.89 0.23
N GLN A 64 3.10 3.69 0.29
CA GLN A 64 3.08 5.10 -0.09
C GLN A 64 4.04 5.37 -1.25
N TRP A 65 3.65 6.31 -2.12
CA TRP A 65 4.48 6.78 -3.23
C TRP A 65 5.79 7.37 -2.71
N LEU A 66 5.70 8.27 -1.74
CA LEU A 66 6.86 8.88 -1.10
C LEU A 66 7.34 7.96 0.03
N PRO A 67 8.64 7.62 0.09
CA PRO A 67 9.18 6.80 1.16
C PRO A 67 9.10 7.50 2.53
N GLU A 68 9.10 8.83 2.57
CA GLU A 68 9.02 9.60 3.82
C GLU A 68 7.64 9.56 4.48
N ASP A 69 6.60 9.20 3.73
CA ASP A 69 5.24 9.03 4.25
C ASP A 69 5.02 7.62 4.81
N ARG A 70 6.01 6.71 4.65
CA ARG A 70 5.93 5.35 5.17
C ARG A 70 6.41 5.31 6.61
N PRO A 71 5.71 4.60 7.50
CA PRO A 71 6.28 4.23 8.79
C PRO A 71 7.52 3.34 8.59
N THR A 72 8.39 3.36 9.59
CA THR A 72 9.56 2.49 9.65
C THR A 72 9.14 1.02 9.74
N ALA A 73 10.05 0.11 9.39
CA ALA A 73 9.80 -1.33 9.54
C ALA A 73 9.48 -1.72 11.00
N GLU A 74 10.09 -1.03 11.97
CA GLU A 74 9.82 -1.22 13.39
C GLU A 74 8.39 -0.78 13.75
N GLU A 75 7.98 0.42 13.34
CA GLU A 75 6.61 0.90 13.58
C GLU A 75 5.56 -0.01 12.92
N LEU A 76 5.83 -0.50 11.70
CA LEU A 76 4.94 -1.46 11.04
C LEU A 76 4.89 -2.80 11.75
N ALA A 77 5.99 -3.27 12.35
CA ALA A 77 6.01 -4.54 13.09
C ALA A 77 5.09 -4.51 14.33
N PHE A 78 4.82 -3.32 14.87
CA PHE A 78 3.89 -3.10 15.97
C PHE A 78 2.49 -2.67 15.53
N ASP A 79 2.16 -2.74 14.24
CA ASP A 79 0.81 -2.45 13.76
C ASP A 79 -0.21 -3.46 14.34
N ASP A 80 -1.41 -2.96 14.62
CA ASP A 80 -2.50 -3.71 15.26
C ASP A 80 -2.74 -5.07 14.58
N TRP A 81 -2.72 -5.13 13.25
CA TRP A 81 -2.96 -6.38 12.54
C TRP A 81 -1.91 -7.47 12.83
N LEU A 82 -0.63 -7.09 12.92
CA LEU A 82 0.45 -8.04 13.21
C LEU A 82 0.51 -8.39 14.69
N MET A 83 0.24 -7.42 15.56
CA MET A 83 0.27 -7.64 17.00
C MET A 83 -0.92 -8.48 17.49
N GLU A 84 -2.12 -8.31 16.95
CA GLU A 84 -3.26 -9.17 17.26
C GLU A 84 -2.94 -10.64 16.91
N ALA A 85 -2.50 -10.90 15.68
CA ALA A 85 -2.11 -12.25 15.26
C ALA A 85 -0.97 -12.83 16.12
N TYR A 86 0.01 -12.00 16.51
CA TYR A 86 1.08 -12.43 17.40
C TYR A 86 0.56 -12.80 18.79
N MET A 87 -0.30 -11.98 19.40
CA MET A 87 -0.86 -12.24 20.73
C MET A 87 -1.75 -13.49 20.73
N GLU A 88 -2.58 -13.68 19.71
CA GLU A 88 -3.38 -14.91 19.54
C GLU A 88 -2.49 -16.14 19.45
N SER A 89 -1.43 -16.10 18.63
CA SER A 89 -0.49 -17.23 18.50
C SER A 89 0.22 -17.59 19.82
N LYS A 90 0.38 -16.63 20.74
CA LYS A 90 0.95 -16.85 22.07
C LYS A 90 -0.06 -17.41 23.06
N ALA A 91 -1.32 -16.98 22.97
CA ALA A 91 -2.40 -17.51 23.81
C ALA A 91 -2.70 -18.99 23.51
N GLU A 92 -2.56 -19.43 22.26
CA GLU A 92 -2.75 -20.84 21.86
C GLU A 92 -1.61 -21.77 22.34
N GLN A 93 -0.46 -21.22 22.74
CA GLN A 93 0.71 -21.97 23.22
C GLN A 93 0.75 -22.12 24.75
N GLN A 94 -0.23 -21.55 25.45
CA GLN A 94 -0.35 -21.51 26.92
C GLN A 94 -1.43 -22.48 27.41
#